data_AF-A0A0N1FC70-F1
#
_entry.id   AF-A0A0N1FC70-F1
#
_cell.length_a   1.000
_cell.length_b   1.000
_cell.length_c   1.000
_cell.angle_alpha   90.00
_cell.angle_beta   90.00
_cell.angle_gamma   90.00
#
_symmetry.space_group_name_H-M   'P 1'
#
loop_
_entity.id
_entity.type
_entity.pdbx_description
1 polymer ?
#
loop_
_entity_poly.entity_id
_entity_poly.type
_entity_poly.pdbx_seq_one_letter_code
_entity_poly.pdbx_strand_id
1 'polypeptide(L)'
;MTSSFVRKALLATTCALALTRLPAVMPSAMAQQPTQQMTQQAPSAAQQAAIRHDMETVAQYRLPKDFFTRMTPVMEQIRNSRITPPETPNLSLDDTIKRTEAMPQLAPILKQGHMTAREFVMGITTFGMTAAVMQHPPQDSKSIPPLNPDNVSLLKSHTAQTQALIQIMNGSDGQQQDMGR
;
A
#
# COMPACT_ATOMS: atom_id res chain seq x y z
N MET A 1 31.44 -37.25 -6.50
CA MET A 1 32.39 -36.32 -5.85
C MET A 1 33.11 -35.55 -6.94
N THR A 2 32.71 -34.30 -7.20
CA THR A 2 33.29 -33.46 -8.26
C THR A 2 33.91 -32.19 -7.64
N SER A 3 35.05 -31.83 -8.22
CA SER A 3 36.18 -31.17 -7.58
C SER A 3 36.05 -29.64 -7.46
N SER A 4 36.52 -29.12 -6.34
CA SER A 4 36.84 -27.71 -6.10
C SER A 4 38.14 -27.33 -6.81
N PHE A 5 38.19 -26.11 -7.39
CA PHE A 5 39.43 -25.48 -7.83
C PHE A 5 39.41 -23.99 -7.47
N VAL A 6 40.09 -23.65 -6.38
CA VAL A 6 40.55 -22.28 -6.08
C VAL A 6 42.06 -22.32 -6.13
N ARG A 7 42.67 -21.65 -7.11
CA ARG A 7 44.12 -21.38 -7.11
C ARG A 7 44.31 -19.87 -7.13
N LYS A 8 44.75 -19.38 -5.97
CA LYS A 8 45.30 -18.04 -5.72
C LYS A 8 46.55 -17.84 -6.58
N ALA A 9 46.65 -16.69 -7.23
CA ALA A 9 47.86 -16.22 -7.86
C ALA A 9 48.35 -14.92 -7.18
N LEU A 10 49.54 -15.07 -6.62
CA LEU A 10 50.57 -14.15 -6.19
C LEU A 10 50.69 -12.85 -7.02
N LEU A 11 51.05 -11.71 -6.42
CA LEU A 11 52.40 -11.11 -6.61
C LEU A 11 52.61 -9.80 -5.83
N ALA A 12 53.88 -9.61 -5.53
CA ALA A 12 54.48 -8.72 -4.56
C ALA A 12 54.99 -7.41 -5.21
N THR A 13 54.92 -6.34 -4.40
CA THR A 13 55.96 -5.32 -4.15
C THR A 13 56.63 -4.58 -5.31
N THR A 14 56.58 -3.24 -5.28
CA THR A 14 57.77 -2.38 -5.43
C THR A 14 57.50 -0.94 -4.98
N CYS A 15 58.31 -0.46 -4.02
CA CYS A 15 58.40 0.94 -3.62
C CYS A 15 59.24 1.73 -4.64
N ALA A 16 58.81 2.93 -4.99
CA ALA A 16 59.67 3.96 -5.55
C ALA A 16 59.34 5.32 -4.88
N LEU A 17 60.31 5.85 -4.14
CA LEU A 17 60.35 7.19 -3.59
C LEU A 17 60.99 8.12 -4.64
N ALA A 18 60.36 9.27 -4.96
CA ALA A 18 61.07 10.53 -5.18
C ALA A 18 60.16 11.71 -5.59
N LEU A 19 60.47 12.87 -4.98
CA LEU A 19 60.38 14.24 -5.50
C LEU A 19 59.03 14.99 -5.52
N THR A 20 58.89 15.98 -4.62
CA THR A 20 58.91 17.45 -4.91
C THR A 20 58.11 18.27 -3.89
N ARG A 21 58.44 19.57 -3.79
CA ARG A 21 58.07 20.56 -2.76
C ARG A 21 56.89 21.47 -3.22
N LEU A 22 56.02 21.83 -2.25
CA LEU A 22 55.20 23.08 -2.08
C LEU A 22 54.02 23.36 -3.07
N PRO A 23 53.02 24.23 -2.76
CA PRO A 23 52.37 24.64 -1.50
C PRO A 23 50.80 24.57 -1.53
N ALA A 24 50.17 24.81 -0.37
CA ALA A 24 48.78 25.23 -0.08
C ALA A 24 47.66 25.03 -1.15
N VAL A 25 46.68 24.15 -0.84
CA VAL A 25 45.30 24.22 -1.37
C VAL A 25 44.31 24.11 -0.20
N MET A 26 43.30 24.96 -0.29
CA MET A 26 42.30 25.35 0.71
C MET A 26 41.46 24.20 1.27
N PRO A 27 40.88 24.34 2.48
CA PRO A 27 39.93 23.36 2.99
C PRO A 27 38.72 23.29 2.04
N SER A 28 38.45 22.09 1.54
CA SER A 28 37.20 21.76 0.86
C SER A 28 36.04 22.11 1.79
N ALA A 29 35.32 23.17 1.44
CA ALA A 29 33.98 23.39 1.94
C ALA A 29 33.16 22.14 1.57
N MET A 30 32.86 21.31 2.57
CA MET A 30 31.91 20.23 2.41
C MET A 30 30.59 20.90 2.08
N ALA A 31 30.23 20.91 0.79
CA ALA A 31 28.87 21.17 0.36
C ALA A 31 28.01 20.09 1.03
N GLN A 32 27.41 20.44 2.18
CA GLN A 32 26.37 19.67 2.81
C GLN A 32 25.22 19.63 1.82
N GLN A 33 25.18 18.59 0.99
CA GLN A 33 23.97 18.23 0.27
C GLN A 33 22.91 17.99 1.35
N PRO A 34 21.80 18.75 1.36
CA PRO A 34 20.71 18.46 2.25
C PRO A 34 20.18 17.08 1.87
N THR A 35 20.52 16.08 2.68
CA THR A 35 19.79 14.84 2.73
C THR A 35 18.39 15.22 3.16
N GLN A 36 17.46 15.29 2.20
CA GLN A 36 16.03 15.35 2.49
C GLN A 36 15.65 14.01 3.14
N GLN A 37 15.94 13.87 4.43
CA GLN A 37 15.22 12.96 5.29
C GLN A 37 13.76 13.43 5.26
N MET A 38 12.90 12.68 4.56
CA MET A 38 11.46 12.77 4.77
C MET A 38 11.20 12.39 6.22
N THR A 39 11.23 13.36 7.12
CA THR A 39 10.73 13.21 8.48
C THR A 39 9.23 12.97 8.36
N GLN A 40 8.80 11.71 8.49
CA GLN A 40 7.40 11.37 8.75
C GLN A 40 7.02 12.02 10.09
N GLN A 41 6.46 13.22 10.02
CA GLN A 41 5.93 13.90 11.20
C GLN A 41 4.74 13.08 11.73
N ALA A 42 4.72 12.87 13.06
CA ALA A 42 3.59 12.22 13.71
C ALA A 42 2.28 12.99 13.39
N PRO A 43 1.15 12.29 13.19
CA PRO A 43 -0.11 12.95 12.84
C PRO A 43 -0.53 13.99 13.87
N SER A 44 -0.97 15.16 13.40
CA SER A 44 -1.51 16.20 14.28
C SER A 44 -2.79 15.72 15.01
N ALA A 45 -3.17 16.37 16.12
CA ALA A 45 -4.39 15.99 16.85
C ALA A 45 -5.66 16.07 15.97
N ALA A 46 -5.74 17.06 15.09
CA ALA A 46 -6.84 17.18 14.13
C ALA A 46 -6.84 16.02 13.12
N GLN A 47 -5.65 15.62 12.65
CA GLN A 47 -5.50 14.47 11.76
C GLN A 47 -5.85 13.15 12.45
N GLN A 48 -5.49 12.98 13.72
CA GLN A 48 -5.88 11.80 14.51
C GLN A 48 -7.40 11.72 14.71
N ALA A 49 -8.06 12.86 14.95
CA ALA A 49 -9.52 12.91 15.05
C ALA A 49 -10.20 12.56 13.71
N ALA A 50 -9.67 13.04 12.59
CA ALA A 50 -10.16 12.68 11.25
C ALA A 50 -10.00 11.19 10.97
N ILE A 51 -8.84 10.60 11.26
CA ILE A 51 -8.60 9.16 11.10
C ILE A 51 -9.60 8.34 11.92
N ARG A 52 -9.86 8.75 13.17
CA ARG A 52 -10.85 8.06 14.02
C ARG A 52 -12.26 8.14 13.44
N HIS A 53 -12.65 9.32 12.94
CA HIS A 53 -13.94 9.51 12.30
C HIS A 53 -14.10 8.66 11.03
N ASP A 54 -13.06 8.58 10.21
CA ASP A 54 -13.03 7.74 9.01
C ASP A 54 -13.16 6.25 9.38
N MET A 55 -12.43 5.80 10.42
CA MET A 55 -12.54 4.44 10.93
C MET A 55 -13.95 4.10 11.43
N GLU A 56 -14.59 4.99 12.18
CA GLU A 56 -15.97 4.82 12.66
C GLU A 56 -16.96 4.75 11.48
N THR A 57 -16.80 5.63 10.50
CA THR A 57 -17.63 5.67 9.30
C THR A 57 -17.55 4.38 8.51
N VAL A 58 -16.34 3.84 8.31
CA VAL A 58 -16.10 2.57 7.61
C VAL A 58 -16.63 1.39 8.42
N ALA A 59 -16.39 1.34 9.73
CA ALA A 59 -16.83 0.22 10.56
C ALA A 59 -18.36 0.07 10.62
N GLN A 60 -19.09 1.18 10.52
CA GLN A 60 -20.55 1.22 10.59
C GLN A 60 -21.25 1.15 9.23
N TYR A 61 -20.55 1.44 8.13
CA TYR A 61 -21.10 1.38 6.78
C TYR A 61 -21.69 0.00 6.47
N ARG A 62 -22.89 -0.04 5.89
CA ARG A 62 -23.56 -1.29 5.54
C ARG A 62 -23.24 -1.68 4.10
N LEU A 63 -22.61 -2.85 3.92
CA LEU A 63 -22.39 -3.40 2.59
C LEU A 63 -23.73 -3.77 1.93
N PRO A 64 -23.93 -3.47 0.64
CA PRO A 64 -25.09 -3.93 -0.11
C PRO A 64 -25.20 -5.47 -0.11
N LYS A 65 -26.42 -6.01 -0.17
CA LYS A 65 -26.64 -7.48 -0.20
C LYS A 65 -26.03 -8.13 -1.44
N ASP A 66 -25.98 -7.39 -2.54
CA ASP A 66 -25.39 -7.78 -3.82
C ASP A 66 -23.91 -7.36 -3.95
N PHE A 67 -23.26 -7.03 -2.83
CA PHE A 67 -21.88 -6.52 -2.79
C PHE A 67 -20.91 -7.37 -3.62
N PHE A 68 -20.86 -8.69 -3.39
CA PHE A 68 -19.94 -9.58 -4.12
C PHE A 68 -20.24 -9.61 -5.62
N THR A 69 -21.52 -9.63 -6.01
CA THR A 69 -21.94 -9.65 -7.41
C THR A 69 -21.51 -8.39 -8.16
N ARG A 70 -21.50 -7.23 -7.49
CA ARG A 70 -21.05 -5.96 -8.09
C ARG A 70 -19.54 -5.75 -7.99
N MET A 71 -18.94 -6.04 -6.83
CA MET A 71 -17.56 -5.68 -6.52
C MET A 71 -16.53 -6.60 -7.18
N THR A 72 -16.78 -7.91 -7.20
CA THR A 72 -15.84 -8.88 -7.79
C THR A 72 -15.50 -8.57 -9.26
N PRO A 73 -16.46 -8.41 -10.18
CA PRO A 73 -16.13 -8.12 -11.58
C PRO A 73 -15.44 -6.75 -11.74
N VAL A 74 -15.80 -5.75 -10.93
CA VAL A 74 -15.12 -4.44 -10.90
C VAL A 74 -13.64 -4.61 -10.56
N MET A 75 -13.33 -5.34 -9.49
CA MET A 75 -11.94 -5.56 -9.05
C MET A 75 -11.13 -6.39 -10.05
N GLU A 76 -11.73 -7.40 -10.66
CA GLU A 76 -11.09 -8.17 -11.73
C GLU A 76 -10.78 -7.31 -12.94
N GLN A 77 -11.70 -6.44 -13.34
CA GLN A 77 -11.49 -5.54 -14.47
C GLN A 77 -10.42 -4.49 -14.18
N ILE A 78 -10.40 -3.91 -12.98
CA ILE A 78 -9.32 -3.00 -12.53
C ILE A 78 -7.95 -3.69 -12.67
N ARG A 79 -7.84 -4.93 -12.19
CA ARG A 79 -6.62 -5.73 -12.29
C ARG A 79 -6.25 -6.02 -13.75
N ASN A 80 -7.21 -6.44 -14.56
CA ASN A 80 -6.99 -6.77 -15.99
C ASN A 80 -6.60 -5.53 -16.81
N SER A 81 -7.11 -4.36 -16.44
CA SER A 81 -6.74 -3.07 -17.01
C SER A 81 -5.42 -2.51 -16.46
N ARG A 82 -4.76 -3.22 -15.52
CA ARG A 82 -3.52 -2.81 -14.85
C ARG A 82 -3.61 -1.40 -14.27
N ILE A 83 -4.79 -1.04 -13.76
CA ILE A 83 -4.99 0.25 -13.10
C ILE A 83 -4.46 0.11 -11.68
N THR A 84 -3.31 0.72 -11.42
CA THR A 84 -2.75 0.77 -10.08
C THR A 84 -3.43 1.90 -9.29
N PRO A 85 -3.83 1.66 -8.03
CA PRO A 85 -4.21 2.74 -7.13
C PRO A 85 -3.05 3.73 -7.01
N PRO A 86 -3.31 5.05 -7.05
CA PRO A 86 -2.27 6.03 -6.77
C PRO A 86 -1.77 5.85 -5.33
N GLU A 87 -0.46 5.97 -5.10
CA GLU A 87 0.08 6.03 -3.74
C GLU A 87 -0.39 7.31 -3.05
N THR A 88 -1.09 7.16 -1.95
CA THR A 88 -1.68 8.28 -1.21
C THR A 88 -1.54 8.09 0.29
N PRO A 89 -0.33 8.24 0.84
CA PRO A 89 -0.17 8.18 2.29
C PRO A 89 -0.99 9.30 2.95
N ASN A 90 -1.73 8.94 3.99
CA ASN A 90 -2.44 9.86 4.88
C ASN A 90 -3.62 10.66 4.27
N LEU A 91 -4.26 10.19 3.19
CA LEU A 91 -5.53 10.79 2.76
C LEU A 91 -6.68 10.44 3.70
N SER A 92 -7.59 11.40 3.89
CA SER A 92 -8.89 11.12 4.49
C SER A 92 -9.72 10.22 3.57
N LEU A 93 -10.76 9.60 4.13
CA LEU A 93 -11.71 8.81 3.36
C LEU A 93 -12.38 9.64 2.26
N ASP A 94 -12.77 10.89 2.55
CA ASP A 94 -13.42 11.77 1.57
C ASP A 94 -12.46 12.19 0.45
N ASP A 95 -11.20 12.45 0.76
CA ASP A 95 -10.19 12.74 -0.26
C ASP A 95 -9.89 11.52 -1.13
N THR A 96 -9.91 10.33 -0.54
CA THR A 96 -9.79 9.07 -1.28
C THR A 96 -10.94 8.93 -2.28
N ILE A 97 -12.18 9.19 -1.84
CA ILE A 97 -13.36 9.17 -2.71
C ILE A 97 -13.23 10.18 -3.86
N LYS A 98 -12.92 11.44 -3.56
CA LYS A 98 -12.76 12.49 -4.59
C LYS A 98 -11.68 12.13 -5.60
N ARG A 99 -10.58 11.53 -5.13
CA ARG A 99 -9.51 11.10 -6.02
C ARG A 99 -9.96 9.94 -6.91
N THR A 100 -10.67 8.96 -6.37
CA THR A 100 -11.29 7.88 -7.14
C THR A 100 -12.29 8.42 -8.17
N GLU A 101 -13.11 9.42 -7.81
CA GLU A 101 -14.02 10.13 -8.72
C GLU A 101 -13.25 10.80 -9.87
N ALA A 102 -12.08 11.35 -9.58
CA ALA A 102 -11.23 12.04 -10.55
C ALA A 102 -10.38 11.11 -11.43
N MET A 103 -10.53 9.78 -11.36
CA MET A 103 -9.79 8.81 -12.19
C MET A 103 -10.58 8.44 -13.46
N PRO A 104 -10.26 9.01 -14.65
CA PRO A 104 -11.03 8.76 -15.86
C PRO A 104 -10.97 7.29 -16.30
N GLN A 105 -9.85 6.61 -16.04
CA GLN A 105 -9.69 5.19 -16.36
C GLN A 105 -10.60 4.27 -15.53
N LEU A 106 -11.04 4.71 -14.35
CA LEU A 106 -11.84 3.91 -13.43
C LEU A 106 -13.35 4.12 -13.66
N ALA A 107 -13.75 5.32 -14.08
CA ALA A 107 -15.13 5.69 -14.34
C ALA A 107 -15.93 4.67 -15.20
N PRO A 108 -15.45 4.17 -16.36
CA PRO A 108 -16.21 3.21 -17.15
C PRO A 108 -16.38 1.85 -16.45
N ILE A 109 -15.39 1.41 -15.68
CA ILE A 109 -15.42 0.15 -14.94
C ILE A 109 -16.47 0.23 -13.83
N LEU A 110 -16.45 1.31 -13.04
CA LEU A 110 -17.42 1.53 -11.97
C LEU A 110 -18.85 1.65 -12.53
N LYS A 111 -19.02 2.32 -13.67
CA LYS A 111 -20.31 2.41 -14.36
C LYS A 111 -20.84 1.03 -14.78
N GLN A 112 -19.98 0.13 -15.27
CA GLN A 112 -20.36 -1.24 -15.61
C GLN A 112 -20.74 -2.06 -14.38
N GLY A 113 -20.09 -1.83 -13.23
CA GLY A 113 -20.47 -2.40 -11.93
C GLY A 113 -21.66 -1.71 -11.25
N HIS A 114 -22.32 -0.77 -11.94
CA HIS A 114 -23.40 0.06 -11.41
C HIS A 114 -23.03 0.76 -10.09
N MET A 115 -21.78 1.19 -9.95
CA MET A 115 -21.21 1.69 -8.70
C MET A 115 -20.68 3.11 -8.89
N THR A 116 -20.92 3.96 -7.90
CA THR A 116 -20.23 5.25 -7.76
C THR A 116 -18.85 5.05 -7.15
N ALA A 117 -17.94 6.00 -7.33
CA ALA A 117 -16.64 5.97 -6.67
C ALA A 117 -16.76 5.94 -5.13
N ARG A 118 -17.74 6.66 -4.57
CA ARG A 118 -18.06 6.60 -3.13
C ARG A 118 -18.46 5.19 -2.70
N GLU A 119 -19.40 4.54 -3.39
CA GLU A 119 -19.79 3.16 -3.09
C GLU A 119 -18.62 2.19 -3.23
N PHE A 120 -17.75 2.42 -4.23
CA PHE A 120 -16.56 1.60 -4.45
C PHE A 120 -15.60 1.69 -3.27
N VAL A 121 -15.14 2.91 -2.94
CA VAL A 121 -14.20 3.15 -1.84
C VAL A 121 -14.78 2.69 -0.51
N MET A 122 -16.01 3.08 -0.19
CA MET A 122 -16.69 2.63 1.03
C MET A 122 -16.82 1.11 1.07
N GLY A 123 -17.17 0.48 -0.05
CA GLY A 123 -17.30 -0.96 -0.18
C GLY A 123 -16.00 -1.72 0.08
N ILE A 124 -14.92 -1.38 -0.62
CA ILE A 124 -13.63 -2.07 -0.47
C ILE A 124 -12.99 -1.83 0.91
N THR A 125 -13.11 -0.62 1.45
CA THR A 125 -12.54 -0.29 2.77
C THR A 125 -13.31 -0.98 3.90
N THR A 126 -14.64 -0.97 3.83
CA THR A 126 -15.51 -1.67 4.80
C THR A 126 -15.29 -3.17 4.74
N PHE A 127 -15.22 -3.73 3.53
CA PHE A 127 -14.89 -5.14 3.33
C PHE A 127 -13.52 -5.49 3.91
N GLY A 128 -12.47 -4.73 3.56
CA GLY A 128 -11.11 -4.96 4.03
C GLY A 128 -11.00 -4.89 5.56
N MET A 129 -11.58 -3.87 6.19
CA MET A 129 -11.59 -3.74 7.66
C MET A 129 -12.33 -4.90 8.33
N THR A 130 -13.54 -5.22 7.85
CA THR A 130 -14.36 -6.30 8.41
C THR A 130 -13.64 -7.65 8.27
N ALA A 131 -13.09 -7.94 7.09
CA ALA A 131 -12.34 -9.17 6.83
C ALA A 131 -11.08 -9.27 7.69
N ALA A 132 -10.30 -8.19 7.79
CA ALA A 132 -9.06 -8.17 8.58
C ALA A 132 -9.34 -8.44 10.07
N VAL A 133 -10.34 -7.78 10.65
CA VAL A 133 -10.73 -7.99 12.06
C VAL A 133 -11.31 -9.40 12.28
N MET A 134 -12.04 -9.95 11.31
CA MET A 134 -12.54 -11.33 11.41
C MET A 134 -11.42 -12.38 11.33
N GLN A 135 -10.38 -12.15 10.51
CA GLN A 135 -9.25 -13.06 10.36
C GLN A 135 -8.22 -12.91 11.47
N HIS A 136 -8.04 -11.68 11.95
CA HIS A 136 -7.10 -11.31 13.00
C HIS A 136 -7.82 -10.44 14.04
N PRO A 137 -8.59 -11.06 14.95
CA PRO A 137 -9.28 -10.33 15.99
C PRO A 137 -8.30 -9.46 16.81
N PRO A 138 -8.60 -8.17 16.99
CA PRO A 138 -7.70 -7.27 17.72
C PRO A 138 -7.53 -7.76 19.16
N GLN A 139 -6.30 -7.75 19.63
CA GLN A 139 -5.98 -8.07 21.02
C GLN A 139 -6.45 -6.95 21.98
N ASP A 140 -6.54 -5.71 21.47
CA ASP A 140 -7.12 -4.57 22.17
C ASP A 140 -8.29 -3.98 21.37
N SER A 141 -9.51 -4.29 21.81
CA SER A 141 -10.75 -3.81 21.20
C SER A 141 -11.02 -2.32 21.40
N LYS A 142 -10.26 -1.61 22.26
CA LYS A 142 -10.45 -0.16 22.46
C LYS A 142 -10.00 0.66 21.27
N SER A 143 -9.13 0.11 20.42
CA SER A 143 -8.53 0.81 19.28
C SER A 143 -9.32 0.68 17.98
N ILE A 144 -10.23 -0.29 17.89
CA ILE A 144 -11.05 -0.55 16.69
C ILE A 144 -12.53 -0.37 17.04
N PRO A 145 -13.27 0.49 16.33
CA PRO A 145 -14.71 0.63 16.53
C PRO A 145 -15.44 -0.69 16.26
N PRO A 146 -16.58 -0.95 16.91
CA PRO A 146 -17.35 -2.17 16.66
C PRO A 146 -17.76 -2.24 15.19
N LEU A 147 -17.63 -3.42 14.59
CA LEU A 147 -18.04 -3.66 13.21
C LEU A 147 -19.56 -3.74 13.09
N ASN A 148 -20.10 -3.34 11.94
CA ASN A 148 -21.49 -3.59 11.59
C ASN A 148 -21.79 -5.11 11.53
N PRO A 149 -22.73 -5.63 12.34
CA PRO A 149 -23.00 -7.06 12.42
C PRO A 149 -23.55 -7.66 11.12
N ASP A 150 -24.23 -6.87 10.30
CA ASP A 150 -24.73 -7.32 9.00
C ASP A 150 -23.60 -7.66 8.05
N ASN A 151 -22.51 -6.87 8.07
CA ASN A 151 -21.33 -7.13 7.25
C ASN A 151 -20.62 -8.40 7.72
N VAL A 152 -20.50 -8.59 9.04
CA VAL A 152 -19.93 -9.82 9.62
C VAL A 152 -20.76 -11.04 9.17
N SER A 153 -22.09 -10.94 9.21
CA SER A 153 -22.98 -12.01 8.74
C SER A 153 -22.88 -12.24 7.23
N LEU A 154 -22.80 -11.17 6.44
CA LEU A 154 -22.64 -11.24 5.00
C LEU A 154 -21.36 -11.98 4.61
N LEU A 155 -20.22 -11.63 5.21
CA LEU A 155 -18.93 -12.27 4.91
C LEU A 155 -18.91 -13.73 5.39
N LYS A 156 -19.48 -14.04 6.56
CA LYS A 156 -19.58 -15.43 7.06
C LYS A 156 -20.46 -16.31 6.18
N SER A 157 -21.50 -15.76 5.57
CA SER A 157 -22.39 -16.51 4.66
C SER A 157 -21.81 -16.68 3.25
N HIS A 158 -20.77 -15.93 2.90
CA HIS A 158 -20.14 -15.91 1.58
C HIS A 158 -18.63 -16.11 1.68
N THR A 159 -18.21 -17.18 2.37
CA THR A 159 -16.79 -17.42 2.68
C THR A 159 -15.94 -17.58 1.41
N ALA A 160 -16.43 -18.32 0.41
CA ALA A 160 -15.72 -18.51 -0.85
C ALA A 160 -15.51 -17.19 -1.60
N GLN A 161 -16.55 -16.36 -1.70
CA GLN A 161 -16.48 -15.04 -2.35
C GLN A 161 -15.60 -14.08 -1.57
N THR A 162 -15.64 -14.13 -0.24
CA THR A 162 -14.75 -13.35 0.65
C THR A 162 -13.29 -13.69 0.37
N GLN A 163 -12.94 -14.98 0.32
CA GLN A 163 -11.55 -15.40 0.04
C GLN A 163 -11.11 -15.03 -1.38
N ALA A 164 -11.99 -15.19 -2.37
CA ALA A 164 -11.70 -14.78 -3.74
C ALA A 164 -11.42 -13.27 -3.85
N LEU A 165 -12.24 -12.44 -3.21
CA LEU A 165 -12.05 -10.99 -3.24
C LEU A 165 -10.76 -10.56 -2.52
N ILE A 166 -10.40 -11.21 -1.40
CA ILE A 166 -9.11 -10.97 -0.72
C ILE A 166 -7.93 -11.30 -1.64
N GLN A 167 -8.00 -12.42 -2.36
CA GLN A 167 -6.95 -12.79 -3.32
C GLN A 167 -6.84 -11.78 -4.48
N ILE A 168 -7.98 -11.27 -4.97
CA ILE A 168 -7.96 -10.23 -6.01
C ILE A 168 -7.29 -8.96 -5.50
N MET A 169 -7.58 -8.53 -4.27
CA MET A 169 -6.98 -7.34 -3.67
C MET A 169 -5.46 -7.50 -3.45
N ASN A 170 -5.03 -8.61 -2.86
CA ASN A 170 -3.60 -8.88 -2.57
C ASN A 170 -2.76 -9.13 -3.84
N GLY A 171 -3.38 -9.56 -4.94
CA GLY A 171 -2.72 -9.80 -6.22
C GLY A 171 -2.23 -8.52 -6.93
N SER A 172 -2.55 -7.34 -6.40
CA SER A 172 -2.12 -6.04 -6.93
C SER A 172 -0.66 -5.70 -6.60
N ASP A 173 -0.08 -6.35 -5.58
CA ASP A 173 1.25 -6.02 -5.03
C ASP A 173 2.42 -6.80 -5.70
N GLY A 174 2.10 -7.72 -6.62
CA GLY A 174 3.07 -8.69 -7.16
C GLY A 174 3.91 -8.27 -8.38
N GLN A 175 3.77 -7.05 -8.92
CA GLN A 175 4.46 -6.65 -10.17
C GLN A 175 5.62 -5.65 -10.01
N GLN A 176 6.03 -5.27 -8.79
CA GLN A 176 7.15 -4.31 -8.59
C GLN A 176 8.46 -4.91 -8.03
N GLN A 177 8.53 -6.21 -7.74
CA GLN A 177 9.76 -6.80 -7.15
C GLN A 177 10.56 -7.75 -8.07
N ASP A 178 10.18 -7.91 -9.34
CA ASP A 178 10.86 -8.82 -10.28
C ASP A 178 11.34 -8.13 -11.57
N MET A 179 11.95 -6.95 -11.45
CA MET A 179 12.75 -6.33 -12.54
C MET A 179 14.05 -5.71 -12.00
N GLY A 180 14.66 -6.38 -11.02
CA GLY A 180 15.84 -5.89 -10.31
C GLY A 180 16.86 -6.96 -9.95
N ARG A 181 17.08 -7.96 -10.83
CA ARG A 181 18.25 -8.84 -10.76
C ARG A 181 18.83 -9.11 -12.13
#